data_AF-A0A3A0AXJ2-F1
#
_entry.id   AF-A0A3A0AXJ2-F1
#
_cell.length_a   1.000
_cell.length_b   1.000
_cell.length_c   1.000
_cell.angle_alpha   90.00
_cell.angle_beta   90.00
_cell.angle_gamma   90.00
#
_symmetry.space_group_name_H-M   'P 1'
#
loop_
_entity.id
_entity.type
_entity.pdbx_description
1 polymer ?
#
loop_
_entity_poly.entity_id
_entity_poly.type
_entity_poly.pdbx_seq_one_letter_code
_entity_poly.pdbx_strand_id
1 'polypeptide(L)' 'SAAVILGASLAGLPASTSQVVSSAIMGVGASERFGKVRWGVAGDILTAWVVTIPISALFGAGAYWLTARFP' A
#
# COMPACT_ATOMS: atom_id res chain seq x y z
N SER A 1 -15.20 0.75 0.72
CA SER A 1 -14.13 -0.11 0.17
C SER A 1 -14.60 -0.90 -1.05
N ALA A 2 -15.69 -1.68 -0.98
CA ALA A 2 -16.18 -2.51 -2.10
C ALA A 2 -16.37 -1.76 -3.42
N ALA A 3 -16.99 -0.58 -3.41
CA ALA A 3 -17.19 0.23 -4.61
C ALA A 3 -15.87 0.61 -5.30
N VAL A 4 -14.82 0.95 -4.53
CA VAL A 4 -13.50 1.30 -5.07
C VAL A 4 -12.81 0.08 -5.65
N ILE A 5 -12.84 -1.05 -4.93
CA ILE A 5 -12.23 -2.30 -5.39
C ILE A 5 -12.91 -2.79 -6.68
N LEU A 6 -14.24 -2.86 -6.69
CA LEU A 6 -14.99 -3.30 -7.87
C LEU A 6 -14.85 -2.32 -9.03
N GLY A 7 -14.87 -1.00 -8.75
CA GLY A 7 -14.62 0.02 -9.77
C GLY A 7 -13.24 -0.12 -10.42
N ALA A 8 -12.20 -0.34 -9.61
CA ALA A 8 -10.84 -0.59 -10.13
C ALA A 8 -10.75 -1.89 -10.93
N SER A 9 -11.36 -2.98 -10.45
CA SER A 9 -11.40 -4.27 -11.15
C SER A 9 -12.12 -4.17 -12.50
N LEU A 10 -13.26 -3.47 -12.56
CA LEU A 10 -14.02 -3.25 -13.81
C LEU A 10 -13.24 -2.38 -14.80
N ALA A 11 -12.45 -1.43 -14.30
CA ALA A 11 -11.57 -0.60 -15.11
C ALA A 11 -10.24 -1.28 -15.50
N GLY A 12 -9.99 -2.51 -15.02
CA GLY A 12 -8.73 -3.22 -15.24
C GLY A 12 -7.50 -2.57 -14.57
N LEU A 13 -7.73 -1.70 -13.58
CA LEU A 13 -6.66 -0.99 -12.89
C LEU A 13 -6.11 -1.85 -11.74
N PRO A 14 -4.78 -1.99 -11.61
CA PRO A 14 -4.19 -2.65 -10.45
C PRO A 14 -4.43 -1.81 -9.19
N ALA A 15 -5.11 -2.39 -8.20
CA ALA A 15 -5.41 -1.72 -6.93
C ALA A 15 -5.05 -2.61 -5.72
N SER A 16 -4.48 -2.00 -4.68
CA SER A 16 -4.15 -2.69 -3.43
C SER A 16 -5.37 -2.75 -2.51
N THR A 17 -5.92 -3.94 -2.29
CA THR A 17 -7.09 -4.15 -1.41
C THR A 17 -6.79 -3.76 0.04
N SER A 18 -5.58 -4.07 0.53
CA SER A 18 -5.14 -3.66 1.87
C SER A 18 -5.12 -2.14 2.02
N GLN A 19 -4.60 -1.41 1.03
CA GLN A 19 -4.55 0.06 1.06
C GLN A 19 -5.96 0.68 1.06
N VAL A 20 -6.86 0.11 0.25
CA VAL A 20 -8.26 0.56 0.18
C VAL A 20 -9.03 0.27 1.47
N VAL A 21 -8.79 -0.88 2.12
CA VAL A 21 -9.47 -1.23 3.38
C VAL A 21 -8.93 -0.40 4.54
N SER A 22 -7.60 -0.30 4.71
CA SER A 22 -6.99 0.50 5.79
C SER A 22 -7.41 1.97 5.73
N SER A 23 -7.44 2.57 4.54
CA SER A 23 -7.90 3.95 4.35
C SER A 23 -9.39 4.11 4.63
N ALA A 24 -10.24 3.15 4.26
CA ALA A 24 -11.66 3.18 4.59
C ALA A 24 -11.91 3.13 6.11
N ILE A 25 -11.18 2.29 6.84
CA ILE A 25 -11.27 2.22 8.32
C ILE A 25 -10.85 3.55 8.95
N MET A 26 -9.73 4.12 8.50
CA MET A 26 -9.29 5.45 8.96
C MET A 26 -10.32 6.54 8.64
N GLY A 27 -10.93 6.50 7.45
CA GLY A 27 -11.96 7.44 7.02
C GLY A 27 -13.23 7.38 7.88
N VAL A 28 -13.71 6.18 8.20
CA VAL A 28 -14.85 6.00 9.13
C VAL A 28 -14.50 6.54 10.51
N GLY A 29 -13.32 6.19 11.05
CA GLY A 29 -12.87 6.72 12.35
C GLY A 29 -12.77 8.25 12.38
N ALA A 30 -12.26 8.86 11.31
CA ALA A 30 -12.16 10.31 11.17
C ALA A 30 -13.52 10.98 11.07
N SER A 31 -14.49 10.34 10.40
CA SER A 31 -15.86 10.86 10.24
C SER A 31 -16.63 10.96 11.55
N GLU A 32 -16.38 10.05 12.50
CA GLU A 32 -16.95 10.14 13.85
C GLU A 32 -16.21 11.18 14.70
N ARG A 33 -14.88 11.06 14.80
CA ARG A 33 -14.02 12.03 15.49
C ARG A 33 -12.57 11.83 15.07
N PHE A 34 -11.90 12.91 14.64
CA PHE A 34 -10.49 12.86 14.26
C PHE A 34 -9.57 12.17 15.30
N GLY A 35 -9.88 12.28 16.60
CA GLY A 35 -9.13 11.62 17.67
C GLY A 35 -9.33 10.12 17.83
N LYS A 36 -10.32 9.50 17.17
CA LYS A 36 -10.50 8.03 17.16
C LYS A 36 -9.48 7.32 16.26
N VAL A 37 -8.90 8.04 15.31
CA VAL A 37 -7.86 7.51 14.44
C VAL A 37 -6.53 7.50 15.20
N ARG A 38 -5.85 6.34 15.20
CA ARG A 38 -4.49 6.22 15.75
C ARG A 38 -3.48 6.75 14.73
N TRP A 39 -3.28 8.06 14.72
CA TRP A 39 -2.44 8.76 13.73
C TRP A 39 -0.99 8.26 13.68
N GLY A 40 -0.43 7.78 14.80
CA GLY A 40 0.89 7.14 14.79
C GLY A 40 0.93 5.91 13.88
N VAL A 41 -0.03 5.01 14.02
CA VAL A 41 -0.14 3.79 13.19
C VAL A 41 -0.41 4.16 11.73
N ALA A 42 -1.23 5.19 11.48
CA ALA A 42 -1.47 5.68 10.12
C ALA A 42 -0.17 6.18 9.45
N GLY A 43 0.68 6.89 10.21
CA GLY A 43 2.01 7.33 9.76
C GLY A 43 2.95 6.16 9.48
N ASP A 44 2.99 5.15 10.35
CA ASP A 44 3.80 3.95 10.16
C ASP A 44 3.41 3.20 8.88
N ILE A 45 2.11 3.06 8.64
CA ILE A 45 1.56 2.43 7.43
C ILE A 45 1.98 3.20 6.17
N LEU A 46 1.85 4.53 6.16
CA LEU A 46 2.25 5.36 5.02
C LEU A 46 3.75 5.25 4.74
N THR A 47 4.55 5.27 5.80
CA THR A 47 6.01 5.14 5.70
C THR A 47 6.39 3.78 5.13
N ALA A 48 5.73 2.71 5.60
CA ALA A 48 5.94 1.36 5.08
C ALA A 48 5.64 1.29 3.58
N TRP A 49 4.51 1.84 3.10
CA TRP A 49 4.17 1.82 1.67
C TRP A 49 5.21 2.50 0.80
N VAL A 50 5.72 3.66 1.23
CA VAL A 50 6.74 4.40 0.48
C VAL A 50 8.08 3.66 0.50
N VAL A 51 8.46 3.06 1.62
CA VAL A 51 9.75 2.37 1.80
C VAL A 51 9.77 0.99 1.16
N THR A 52 8.65 0.27 1.09
CA THR A 52 8.59 -1.06 0.47
C THR A 52 8.95 -1.01 -1.01
N ILE A 53 8.51 0.01 -1.76
CA ILE A 53 8.78 0.13 -3.20
C ILE A 53 10.29 0.19 -3.53
N PRO A 54 11.09 1.13 -2.99
CA PRO A 54 12.51 1.22 -3.28
C PRO A 54 13.26 0.01 -2.75
N ILE A 55 12.89 -0.53 -1.59
CA ILE A 55 13.52 -1.74 -1.06
C ILE A 55 13.29 -2.92 -2.01
N SER A 56 12.04 -3.19 -2.42
CA SER A 56 11.74 -4.26 -3.38
C SER A 56 12.44 -4.06 -4.71
N ALA A 57 12.57 -2.82 -5.19
CA ALA A 57 13.32 -2.50 -6.41
C ALA A 57 14.82 -2.82 -6.26
N LEU A 58 15.44 -2.45 -5.13
CA LEU A 58 16.85 -2.74 -4.84
C LEU A 58 17.11 -4.25 -4.76
N PHE A 59 16.23 -5.00 -4.08
CA PHE A 59 16.31 -6.45 -4.03
C PHE A 59 16.17 -7.09 -5.42
N GLY A 60 15.22 -6.62 -6.24
CA GLY A 60 15.05 -7.08 -7.61
C GLY A 60 16.27 -6.80 -8.49
N ALA A 61 16.83 -5.60 -8.40
CA ALA A 61 18.05 -5.22 -9.12
C ALA A 61 19.26 -6.04 -8.68
N GLY A 62 19.43 -6.26 -7.38
CA GLY A 62 20.49 -7.09 -6.83
C GLY A 62 20.38 -8.55 -7.26
N ALA A 63 19.17 -9.11 -7.26
CA ALA A 63 18.91 -10.46 -7.75
C ALA A 63 19.20 -10.59 -9.24
N TYR A 64 18.75 -9.63 -10.07
CA TYR A 64 19.04 -9.60 -11.51
C TYR A 64 20.55 -9.50 -11.77
N TRP A 65 21.27 -8.65 -11.05
CA TRP A 65 22.71 -8.50 -11.23
C TRP A 65 23.47 -9.78 -10.86
N LEU A 66 23.02 -10.46 -9.79
CA LEU A 66 23.60 -11.73 -9.37
C LEU A 66 23.36 -12.83 -10.42
N THR A 67 22.12 -12.97 -10.93
CA THR A 67 21.82 -13.97 -11.96
C THR A 67 22.47 -13.65 -13.30
N ALA A 68 22.57 -12.37 -13.69
CA ALA A 68 23.25 -11.97 -14.91
C ALA A 68 24.77 -12.18 -14.87
N ARG A 69 25.37 -12.33 -13.68
CA ARG A 69 26.81 -12.58 -13.53
C ARG A 69 27.19 -14.05 -13.75
N PHE A 70 26.26 -14.98 -13.54
CA PHE A 70 26.43 -16.40 -13.79
C PHE A 70 25.68 -16.77 -15.09
N PRO A 71 26.38 -17.03 -16.21
CA PRO A 71 25.74 -17.46 -17.46
C PRO A 71 25.04 -18.81 -17.33
#